data_AF-A0A354K4J7-F1
#
_entry.id   AF-A0A354K4J7-F1
#
_cell.length_a   1.000
_cell.length_b   1.000
_cell.length_c   1.000
_cell.angle_alpha   90.00
_cell.angle_beta   90.00
_cell.angle_gamma   90.00
#
_symmetry.space_group_name_H-M   'P 1'
#
loop_
_entity.id
_entity.type
_entity.pdbx_description
1 polymer ?
#
loop_
_entity_poly.entity_id
_entity_poly.type
_entity_poly.pdbx_seq_one_letter_code
_entity_poly.pdbx_strand_id
1 'polypeptide(L)'
;MSDQNQKKEEAVGASTDTRNVNLVLKQEEKHTDEIILSFPALFAKLKKYFLPWLLTSVILGGFIAGVSMFFVTTAATPVQALVSLNYDGIERGKNPDGTDFDPNVFKNPRIIEQALKECGMELEQLETIRQGMSIMSLIPVDAYERLTAYYSAYEEVANGQLSALQSVLDTSWHSTQYRISLDYKEAKLKRAEAVDLVNAITYAYKDYFFENYGYNEALGGALVATNYKDYDYPEAVDMFNSSLGALKRYVNSLASDDTARFRSTATGYTFADLHDTISSVQTLDLDKLNSYITLNNVTKDKDRLEATYEYRIESLQREQTALETRLKSIVESIEAYEKEDIFIFGAGTDDTNLQTKGGSEQYDKMISQKLSVTTELAEAKRDIEYYKERVSVLRATKVGSADKVKVVEGELASLDTKLKDLVTLVNDTANDYFQNVSLSNSYSVLVPASTEIVATIKSGIINAILPIAGVEALLFVAWLGTAFVQALMSESEKYKKAAAQKEEPETTA
;
A
#
# COMPACT_ATOMS: atom_id res chain seq x y z
N MET A 1 -39.56 28.68 63.58
CA MET A 1 -40.90 29.13 63.18
C MET A 1 -41.04 28.72 61.73
N SER A 2 -41.55 27.52 61.45
CA SER A 2 -42.95 27.06 61.59
C SER A 2 -43.53 26.99 60.18
N ASP A 3 -43.73 25.76 59.70
CA ASP A 3 -45.06 25.11 59.58
C ASP A 3 -45.81 25.63 58.35
N GLN A 4 -45.99 24.82 57.30
CA GLN A 4 -46.95 23.71 57.19
C GLN A 4 -48.43 24.15 57.19
N ASN A 5 -49.23 23.36 56.47
CA ASN A 5 -50.65 23.07 56.72
C ASN A 5 -51.68 24.16 56.30
N GLN A 6 -52.87 23.82 55.76
CA GLN A 6 -53.41 22.53 55.27
C GLN A 6 -54.79 22.76 54.59
N LYS A 7 -55.41 21.66 54.11
CA LYS A 7 -56.89 21.41 53.96
C LYS A 7 -57.58 22.05 52.73
N LYS A 8 -58.17 21.22 51.84
CA LYS A 8 -59.57 20.68 51.79
C LYS A 8 -60.57 21.72 51.21
N GLU A 9 -61.61 21.45 50.42
CA GLU A 9 -62.25 20.30 49.74
C GLU A 9 -63.28 20.89 48.70
N GLU A 10 -64.08 20.20 47.86
CA GLU A 10 -64.45 18.78 47.74
C GLU A 10 -64.80 18.34 46.28
N ALA A 11 -64.77 17.02 46.08
CA ALA A 11 -65.36 16.13 45.06
C ALA A 11 -66.46 16.57 44.04
N VAL A 12 -66.27 16.13 42.78
CA VAL A 12 -67.20 15.44 41.84
C VAL A 12 -66.28 14.71 40.83
N GLY A 13 -66.50 13.52 40.26
CA GLY A 13 -67.55 12.49 40.30
C GLY A 13 -67.26 11.51 39.15
N ALA A 14 -67.40 10.19 39.35
CA ALA A 14 -66.74 9.20 38.49
C ALA A 14 -67.54 8.75 37.25
N SER A 15 -66.82 8.50 36.14
CA SER A 15 -66.98 7.24 35.38
C SER A 15 -65.71 6.91 34.58
N THR A 16 -65.20 5.69 34.73
CA THR A 16 -64.23 5.07 33.81
C THR A 16 -64.77 3.72 33.40
N ASP A 17 -65.27 3.65 32.16
CA ASP A 17 -65.79 2.47 31.49
C ASP A 17 -64.67 1.41 31.31
N THR A 18 -64.60 0.44 32.22
CA THR A 18 -63.66 -0.69 32.10
C THR A 18 -64.18 -1.70 31.08
N ARG A 19 -63.83 -1.47 29.81
CA ARG A 19 -64.12 -2.40 28.72
C ARG A 19 -63.31 -3.69 28.88
N ASN A 20 -63.95 -4.70 29.45
CA ASN A 20 -63.43 -6.06 29.45
C ASN A 20 -63.54 -6.65 28.03
N VAL A 21 -62.42 -6.68 27.32
CA VAL A 21 -62.28 -7.50 26.10
C VAL A 21 -62.28 -8.96 26.53
N ASN A 22 -63.01 -9.82 25.83
CA ASN A 22 -63.03 -11.27 26.08
C ASN A 22 -62.73 -12.01 24.77
N LEU A 23 -61.95 -13.09 24.85
CA LEU A 23 -61.66 -13.98 23.72
C LEU A 23 -62.55 -15.22 23.83
N VAL A 24 -63.41 -15.43 22.83
CA VAL A 24 -64.31 -16.58 22.74
C VAL A 24 -63.78 -17.55 21.69
N LEU A 25 -63.46 -18.77 22.10
CA LEU A 25 -63.05 -19.86 21.21
C LEU A 25 -64.19 -20.86 21.09
N LYS A 26 -64.77 -21.01 19.90
CA LYS A 26 -65.72 -22.08 19.61
C LYS A 26 -64.97 -23.39 19.37
N GLN A 27 -65.27 -24.37 20.20
CA GLN A 27 -64.88 -25.77 20.00
C GLN A 27 -66.06 -26.52 19.37
N GLU A 28 -65.83 -27.29 18.31
CA GLU A 28 -66.91 -28.01 17.63
C GLU A 28 -67.34 -29.28 18.39
N GLU A 29 -68.65 -29.56 18.27
CA GLU A 29 -69.42 -30.73 18.74
C GLU A 29 -69.76 -30.89 20.25
N LYS A 30 -71.04 -30.56 20.54
CA LYS A 30 -71.96 -31.26 21.47
C LYS A 30 -71.64 -31.33 22.98
N HIS A 31 -71.48 -30.17 23.61
CA HIS A 31 -72.46 -29.65 24.57
C HIS A 31 -72.14 -28.16 24.82
N THR A 32 -73.15 -27.30 24.87
CA THR A 32 -72.94 -25.84 24.94
C THR A 32 -72.57 -25.38 26.34
N ASP A 33 -71.27 -25.27 26.62
CA ASP A 33 -70.72 -24.43 27.69
C ASP A 33 -69.55 -23.61 27.13
N GLU A 34 -69.76 -22.30 26.99
CA GLU A 34 -68.74 -21.38 26.47
C GLU A 34 -67.68 -21.10 27.56
N ILE A 35 -66.46 -21.61 27.38
CA ILE A 35 -65.33 -21.28 28.25
C ILE A 35 -64.80 -19.90 27.86
N ILE A 36 -65.32 -18.86 28.52
CA ILE A 36 -64.89 -17.47 28.34
C ILE A 36 -63.55 -17.27 29.07
N LEU A 37 -62.44 -17.16 28.31
CA LEU A 37 -61.12 -16.95 28.89
C LEU A 37 -60.99 -15.54 29.48
N SER A 38 -60.88 -15.42 30.81
CA SER A 38 -60.74 -14.11 31.45
C SER A 38 -59.29 -13.60 31.40
N PHE A 39 -59.09 -12.37 30.92
CA PHE A 39 -57.78 -11.71 30.90
C PHE A 39 -57.07 -11.69 32.27
N PRO A 40 -57.75 -11.46 33.41
CA PRO A 40 -57.12 -11.54 34.73
C PRO A 40 -56.58 -12.93 35.09
N ALA A 41 -57.26 -14.01 34.68
CA ALA A 41 -56.78 -15.37 34.93
C ALA A 41 -55.52 -15.69 34.11
N LEU A 42 -55.49 -15.30 32.83
CA LEU A 42 -54.31 -15.40 31.98
C LEU A 42 -53.12 -14.62 32.57
N PHE A 43 -53.35 -13.37 33.00
CA PHE A 43 -52.33 -12.52 33.60
C PHE A 43 -51.76 -13.10 34.91
N ALA A 44 -52.61 -13.66 35.77
CA ALA A 44 -52.18 -14.34 37.00
C ALA A 44 -51.28 -15.56 36.72
N LYS A 45 -51.57 -16.31 35.64
CA LYS A 45 -50.74 -17.46 35.21
C LYS A 45 -49.40 -17.00 34.60
N LEU A 46 -49.40 -15.99 33.73
CA LEU A 46 -48.18 -15.37 33.20
C LEU A 46 -47.26 -14.93 34.34
N LYS A 47 -47.78 -14.19 35.34
CA LYS A 47 -47.01 -13.75 36.51
C LYS A 47 -46.46 -14.92 37.34
N LYS A 48 -47.20 -16.03 37.48
CA LYS A 48 -46.75 -17.22 38.23
C LYS A 48 -45.58 -17.95 37.55
N TYR A 49 -45.61 -18.06 36.21
CA TYR A 49 -44.58 -18.80 35.45
C TYR A 49 -43.42 -17.94 34.95
N PHE A 50 -43.47 -16.62 35.16
CA PHE A 50 -42.41 -15.68 34.78
C PHE A 50 -41.06 -15.98 35.45
N LEU A 51 -41.03 -16.22 36.77
CA LEU A 51 -39.76 -16.42 37.50
C LEU A 51 -39.02 -17.72 37.11
N PRO A 52 -39.69 -18.90 36.97
CA PRO A 52 -39.05 -20.09 36.43
C PRO A 52 -38.57 -19.94 34.98
N TRP A 53 -39.33 -19.23 34.13
CA TRP A 53 -38.93 -18.95 32.76
C TRP A 53 -37.65 -18.09 32.71
N LEU A 54 -37.62 -16.98 33.47
CA LEU A 54 -36.48 -16.07 33.54
C LEU A 54 -35.20 -16.77 34.03
N LEU A 55 -35.31 -17.64 35.04
CA LEU A 55 -34.17 -18.44 35.52
C LEU A 55 -33.66 -19.42 34.45
N THR A 56 -34.55 -20.05 33.69
CA THR A 56 -34.20 -20.99 32.61
C THR A 56 -33.51 -20.27 31.45
N SER A 57 -34.06 -19.13 31.05
CA SER A 57 -33.51 -18.18 30.06
C SER A 57 -32.07 -17.79 30.40
N VAL A 58 -31.83 -17.21 31.58
CA VAL A 58 -30.50 -16.75 32.01
C VAL A 58 -29.47 -17.87 32.03
N ILE A 59 -29.83 -19.06 32.52
CA ILE A 59 -28.92 -20.22 32.56
C ILE A 59 -28.57 -20.69 31.14
N LEU A 60 -29.56 -20.80 30.25
CA LEU A 60 -29.36 -21.31 28.89
C LEU A 60 -28.62 -20.31 28.00
N GLY A 61 -28.93 -19.01 28.11
CA GLY A 61 -28.18 -17.94 27.46
C GLY A 61 -26.71 -17.90 27.91
N GLY A 62 -26.45 -18.07 29.21
CA GLY A 62 -25.08 -18.17 29.75
C GLY A 62 -24.32 -19.40 29.22
N PHE A 63 -24.99 -20.55 29.10
CA PHE A 63 -24.39 -21.76 28.53
C PHE A 63 -24.06 -21.60 27.03
N ILE A 64 -25.00 -21.06 26.24
CA ILE A 64 -24.80 -20.81 24.81
C ILE A 64 -23.65 -19.80 24.61
N ALA A 65 -23.62 -18.71 25.38
CA ALA A 65 -22.52 -17.74 25.33
C ALA A 65 -21.16 -18.39 25.65
N GLY A 66 -21.08 -19.24 26.67
CA GLY A 66 -19.86 -19.99 27.02
C GLY A 66 -19.40 -20.93 25.91
N VAL A 67 -20.32 -21.67 25.29
CA VAL A 67 -20.03 -22.58 24.16
C VAL A 67 -19.60 -21.80 22.90
N SER A 68 -20.30 -20.71 22.55
CA SER A 68 -19.90 -19.84 21.44
C SER A 68 -18.52 -19.23 21.66
N MET A 69 -18.20 -18.79 22.89
CA MET A 69 -16.87 -18.26 23.22
C MET A 69 -15.79 -19.34 23.14
N PHE A 70 -16.06 -20.58 23.58
CA PHE A 70 -15.16 -21.71 23.40
C PHE A 70 -14.86 -21.98 21.92
N PHE A 71 -15.88 -22.04 21.06
CA PHE A 71 -15.69 -22.23 19.62
C PHE A 71 -14.96 -21.06 18.94
N VAL A 72 -15.15 -19.83 19.40
CA VAL A 72 -14.48 -18.65 18.82
C VAL A 72 -13.02 -18.51 19.29
N THR A 73 -12.69 -18.99 20.50
CA THR A 73 -11.29 -19.09 20.95
C THR A 73 -10.52 -20.27 20.33
N THR A 74 -11.21 -21.31 19.86
CA THR A 74 -10.60 -22.45 19.15
C THR A 74 -10.59 -22.29 17.63
N ALA A 75 -11.51 -21.49 17.06
CA ALA A 75 -11.42 -21.01 15.68
C ALA A 75 -10.27 -20.00 15.56
N ALA A 76 -9.07 -20.49 15.29
CA ALA A 76 -7.90 -19.63 15.04
C ALA A 76 -8.21 -18.62 13.92
N THR A 77 -8.39 -17.37 14.32
CA THR A 77 -8.58 -16.22 13.42
C THR A 77 -7.24 -15.85 12.81
N PRO A 78 -7.15 -15.63 11.49
CA PRO A 78 -5.89 -15.22 10.86
C PRO A 78 -5.23 -14.05 11.59
N VAL A 79 -3.90 -14.08 11.69
CA VAL A 79 -3.14 -12.91 12.15
C VAL A 79 -3.17 -11.88 11.02
N GLN A 80 -3.29 -10.59 11.36
CA GLN A 80 -3.40 -9.51 10.38
C GLN A 80 -2.53 -8.31 10.76
N ALA A 81 -1.87 -7.71 9.78
CA ALA A 81 -1.24 -6.40 9.86
C ALA A 81 -1.81 -5.48 8.77
N LEU A 82 -1.81 -4.17 9.01
CA LEU A 82 -2.17 -3.14 8.04
C LEU A 82 -0.94 -2.32 7.69
N VAL A 83 -0.66 -2.18 6.40
CA VAL A 83 0.49 -1.46 5.85
C VAL A 83 0.03 -0.40 4.85
N SER A 84 0.83 0.65 4.66
CA SER A 84 0.57 1.71 3.69
C SER A 84 1.82 2.01 2.88
N LEU A 85 1.62 2.28 1.59
CA LEU A 85 2.63 2.72 0.64
C LEU A 85 2.37 4.19 0.28
N ASN A 86 3.41 5.02 0.25
CA ASN A 86 3.28 6.47 0.08
C ASN A 86 4.48 7.07 -0.66
N TYR A 87 4.53 6.86 -1.97
CA TYR A 87 5.59 7.32 -2.87
C TYR A 87 5.00 7.70 -4.24
N ASP A 88 5.66 8.56 -5.02
CA ASP A 88 5.10 8.92 -6.34
C ASP A 88 5.02 7.70 -7.26
N GLY A 89 3.85 7.52 -7.89
CA GLY A 89 3.55 6.37 -8.74
C GLY A 89 2.61 5.33 -8.12
N ILE A 90 2.54 5.17 -6.79
CA ILE A 90 1.66 4.13 -6.19
C ILE A 90 0.18 4.34 -6.53
N GLU A 91 -0.28 5.59 -6.55
CA GLU A 91 -1.66 5.97 -6.95
C GLU A 91 -1.94 5.68 -8.45
N ARG A 92 -0.88 5.51 -9.26
CA ARG A 92 -0.93 5.10 -10.67
C ARG A 92 -0.65 3.60 -10.85
N GLY A 93 -0.60 2.83 -9.75
CA GLY A 93 -0.30 1.40 -9.77
C GLY A 93 1.15 1.08 -10.14
N LYS A 94 2.09 2.01 -9.92
CA LYS A 94 3.49 1.88 -10.28
C LYS A 94 4.39 1.77 -9.07
N ASN A 95 5.50 1.05 -9.23
CA ASN A 95 6.67 1.08 -8.37
C ASN A 95 7.48 2.39 -8.59
N PRO A 96 8.44 2.74 -7.70
CA PRO A 96 9.28 3.92 -7.88
C PRO A 96 10.12 3.92 -9.17
N ASP A 97 10.42 2.75 -9.73
CA ASP A 97 11.12 2.58 -11.02
C ASP A 97 10.20 2.68 -12.25
N GLY A 98 8.90 2.90 -12.07
CA GLY A 98 7.89 2.97 -13.13
C GLY A 98 7.33 1.63 -13.62
N THR A 99 7.79 0.50 -13.07
CA THR A 99 7.19 -0.82 -13.34
C THR A 99 5.83 -0.98 -12.64
N ASP A 100 5.02 -1.96 -13.02
CA ASP A 100 3.71 -2.19 -12.39
C ASP A 100 3.85 -2.76 -10.96
N PHE A 101 3.11 -2.19 -10.01
CA PHE A 101 3.05 -2.67 -8.63
C PHE A 101 2.09 -3.86 -8.50
N ASP A 102 2.60 -5.02 -8.11
CA ASP A 102 1.80 -6.20 -7.74
C ASP A 102 1.76 -6.36 -6.21
N PRO A 103 0.59 -6.29 -5.55
CA PRO A 103 0.44 -6.56 -4.12
C PRO A 103 0.96 -7.93 -3.67
N ASN A 104 1.12 -8.91 -4.56
CA ASN A 104 1.74 -10.19 -4.24
C ASN A 104 3.25 -10.09 -3.97
N VAL A 105 3.87 -8.91 -4.13
CA VAL A 105 5.26 -8.65 -3.71
C VAL A 105 5.50 -9.01 -2.23
N PHE A 106 4.52 -8.81 -1.34
CA PHE A 106 4.62 -9.22 0.06
C PHE A 106 4.77 -10.74 0.25
N LYS A 107 4.47 -11.55 -0.78
CA LYS A 107 4.66 -13.01 -0.82
C LYS A 107 5.97 -13.43 -1.50
N ASN A 108 6.88 -12.50 -1.81
CA ASN A 108 8.15 -12.81 -2.45
C ASN A 108 8.96 -13.79 -1.55
N PRO A 109 9.45 -14.93 -2.10
CA PRO A 109 10.23 -15.90 -1.33
C PRO A 109 11.39 -15.29 -0.53
N ARG A 110 12.07 -14.25 -1.05
CA ARG A 110 13.18 -13.59 -0.33
C ARG A 110 12.74 -12.94 0.98
N ILE A 111 11.59 -12.26 0.98
CA ILE A 111 11.01 -11.58 2.15
C ILE A 111 10.62 -12.62 3.21
N ILE A 112 9.95 -13.70 2.78
CA ILE A 112 9.54 -14.78 3.69
C ILE A 112 10.76 -15.52 4.23
N GLU A 113 11.80 -15.76 3.41
CA GLU A 113 13.05 -16.38 3.84
C GLU A 113 13.79 -15.53 4.89
N GLN A 114 13.87 -14.21 4.70
CA GLN A 114 14.42 -13.29 5.70
C GLN A 114 13.61 -13.33 7.01
N ALA A 115 12.29 -13.19 6.92
CA ALA A 115 11.42 -13.18 8.09
C ALA A 115 11.46 -14.51 8.88
N LEU A 116 11.55 -15.66 8.20
CA LEU A 116 11.73 -16.97 8.85
C LEU A 116 13.07 -17.05 9.58
N LYS A 117 14.17 -16.55 8.99
CA LYS A 117 15.49 -16.50 9.65
C LYS A 117 15.48 -15.59 10.89
N GLU A 118 14.86 -14.43 10.81
CA GLU A 118 14.70 -13.50 11.94
C GLU A 118 13.89 -14.12 13.09
N CYS A 119 12.83 -14.87 12.78
CA CYS A 119 12.03 -15.60 13.75
C CYS A 119 12.64 -16.93 14.21
N GLY A 120 13.80 -17.35 13.68
CA GLY A 120 14.41 -18.65 14.00
C GLY A 120 13.59 -19.87 13.57
N MET A 121 12.83 -19.75 12.47
CA MET A 121 11.96 -20.79 11.91
C MET A 121 12.63 -21.53 10.74
N GLU A 122 12.19 -22.76 10.48
CA GLU A 122 12.78 -23.62 9.44
C GLU A 122 12.32 -23.22 8.03
N LEU A 123 13.25 -23.25 7.07
CA LEU A 123 12.97 -22.82 5.69
C LEU A 123 12.01 -23.75 4.93
N GLU A 124 11.81 -25.00 5.36
CA GLU A 124 10.78 -25.85 4.76
C GLU A 124 9.35 -25.31 4.95
N GLN A 125 9.13 -24.43 5.93
CA GLN A 125 7.83 -23.80 6.16
C GLN A 125 7.49 -22.69 5.14
N LEU A 126 8.47 -22.20 4.37
CA LEU A 126 8.33 -21.04 3.47
C LEU A 126 7.13 -21.16 2.54
N GLU A 127 6.97 -22.29 1.85
CA GLU A 127 5.87 -22.45 0.89
C GLU A 127 4.50 -22.54 1.59
N THR A 128 4.43 -23.18 2.76
CA THR A 128 3.21 -23.23 3.57
C THR A 128 2.80 -21.84 4.08
N ILE A 129 3.77 -21.02 4.52
CA ILE A 129 3.52 -19.62 4.89
C ILE A 129 3.07 -18.80 3.68
N ARG A 130 3.76 -18.91 2.54
CA ARG A 130 3.45 -18.19 1.30
C ARG A 130 2.04 -18.48 0.77
N GLN A 131 1.60 -19.74 0.90
CA GLN A 131 0.24 -20.17 0.56
C GLN A 131 -0.80 -19.69 1.59
N GLY A 132 -0.49 -19.77 2.89
CA GLY A 132 -1.37 -19.30 3.97
C GLY A 132 -1.52 -17.78 4.06
N MET A 133 -0.66 -17.01 3.37
CA MET A 133 -0.77 -15.55 3.28
C MET A 133 -1.90 -15.09 2.34
N SER A 134 -2.58 -14.01 2.72
CA SER A 134 -3.59 -13.31 1.91
C SER A 134 -3.34 -11.80 1.97
N ILE A 135 -3.30 -11.16 0.80
CA ILE A 135 -3.11 -9.71 0.68
C ILE A 135 -4.42 -9.11 0.17
N MET A 136 -4.97 -8.14 0.89
CA MET A 136 -6.19 -7.42 0.49
C MET A 136 -5.89 -5.94 0.37
N SER A 137 -6.26 -5.33 -0.76
CA SER A 137 -6.32 -3.87 -0.89
C SER A 137 -7.42 -3.29 0.01
N LEU A 138 -7.16 -2.13 0.60
CA LEU A 138 -8.16 -1.33 1.27
C LEU A 138 -8.52 -0.12 0.39
N ILE A 139 -9.82 0.07 0.19
CA ILE A 139 -10.35 1.29 -0.44
C ILE A 139 -10.83 2.19 0.71
N PRO A 140 -10.25 3.39 0.91
CA PRO A 140 -10.76 4.37 1.86
C PRO A 140 -12.22 4.73 1.56
N VAL A 141 -13.03 4.91 2.60
CA VAL A 141 -14.48 5.15 2.43
C VAL A 141 -14.75 6.47 1.70
N ASP A 142 -13.92 7.48 1.90
CA ASP A 142 -13.97 8.77 1.20
C ASP A 142 -13.54 8.66 -0.28
N ALA A 143 -12.68 7.70 -0.64
CA ALA A 143 -12.39 7.39 -2.04
C ALA A 143 -13.62 6.81 -2.73
N TYR A 144 -14.34 5.90 -2.07
CA TYR A 144 -15.62 5.36 -2.57
C TYR A 144 -16.67 6.48 -2.74
N GLU A 145 -16.80 7.38 -1.77
CA GLU A 145 -17.73 8.52 -1.88
C GLU A 145 -17.33 9.49 -2.99
N ARG A 146 -16.04 9.81 -3.17
CA ARG A 146 -15.56 10.70 -4.24
C ARG A 146 -15.71 10.11 -5.64
N LEU A 147 -15.37 8.83 -5.81
CA LEU A 147 -15.58 8.11 -7.08
C LEU A 147 -17.08 8.02 -7.39
N THR A 148 -17.90 7.64 -6.40
CA THR A 148 -19.36 7.61 -6.54
C THR A 148 -19.92 8.99 -6.91
N ALA A 149 -19.46 10.06 -6.26
CA ALA A 149 -19.90 11.42 -6.57
C ALA A 149 -19.50 11.86 -7.99
N TYR A 150 -18.23 11.68 -8.38
CA TYR A 150 -17.72 12.00 -9.71
C TYR A 150 -18.47 11.25 -10.82
N TYR A 151 -18.67 9.94 -10.65
CA TYR A 151 -19.39 9.15 -11.64
C TYR A 151 -20.91 9.36 -11.60
N SER A 152 -21.53 9.69 -10.47
CA SER A 152 -22.96 10.05 -10.42
C SER A 152 -23.27 11.36 -11.17
N ALA A 153 -22.34 12.32 -11.14
CA ALA A 153 -22.41 13.53 -11.97
C ALA A 153 -22.21 13.22 -13.47
N TYR A 154 -21.62 12.07 -13.80
CA TYR A 154 -21.48 11.55 -15.17
C TYR A 154 -22.68 10.66 -15.58
N GLU A 155 -23.34 9.99 -14.63
CA GLU A 155 -24.56 9.18 -14.85
C GLU A 155 -25.78 10.03 -15.22
N GLU A 156 -25.83 11.33 -14.86
CA GLU A 156 -26.83 12.25 -15.42
C GLU A 156 -26.76 12.34 -16.97
N VAL A 157 -25.67 11.87 -17.58
CA VAL A 157 -25.47 11.80 -19.05
C VAL A 157 -25.63 10.36 -19.60
N ALA A 158 -25.57 9.32 -18.78
CA ALA A 158 -25.55 7.92 -19.24
C ALA A 158 -26.41 6.97 -18.39
N ASN A 159 -27.54 6.53 -18.96
CA ASN A 159 -28.51 5.64 -18.29
C ASN A 159 -27.95 4.24 -17.94
N GLY A 160 -27.76 3.98 -16.65
CA GLY A 160 -28.17 2.71 -16.02
C GLY A 160 -27.26 1.49 -16.16
N GLN A 161 -25.95 1.62 -15.92
CA GLN A 161 -25.02 0.46 -15.87
C GLN A 161 -24.17 0.40 -14.59
N LEU A 162 -24.84 0.33 -13.44
CA LEU A 162 -24.21 0.20 -12.11
C LEU A 162 -23.26 -1.02 -11.99
N SER A 163 -23.50 -2.09 -12.76
CA SER A 163 -22.61 -3.27 -12.79
C SER A 163 -21.33 -3.05 -13.61
N ALA A 164 -21.35 -2.17 -14.62
CA ALA A 164 -20.13 -1.76 -15.33
C ALA A 164 -19.29 -0.83 -14.45
N LEU A 165 -19.93 0.02 -13.65
CA LEU A 165 -19.28 0.90 -12.69
C LEU A 165 -18.45 0.12 -11.66
N GLN A 166 -18.97 -1.00 -11.13
CA GLN A 166 -18.22 -1.89 -10.24
C GLN A 166 -16.95 -2.44 -10.90
N SER A 167 -17.03 -2.92 -12.15
CA SER A 167 -15.85 -3.42 -12.88
C SER A 167 -14.84 -2.33 -13.23
N VAL A 168 -15.27 -1.08 -13.41
CA VAL A 168 -14.37 0.07 -13.65
C VAL A 168 -13.68 0.51 -12.35
N LEU A 169 -14.39 0.51 -11.22
CA LEU A 169 -13.80 0.72 -9.88
C LEU A 169 -12.72 -0.33 -9.60
N ASP A 170 -13.02 -1.61 -9.87
CA ASP A 170 -12.10 -2.73 -9.66
C ASP A 170 -10.88 -2.74 -10.62
N THR A 171 -10.89 -1.95 -11.72
CA THR A 171 -9.78 -1.87 -12.70
C THR A 171 -9.04 -0.52 -12.75
N SER A 172 -9.55 0.53 -12.10
CA SER A 172 -8.93 1.88 -12.14
C SER A 172 -8.41 2.40 -10.80
N TRP A 173 -8.82 1.81 -9.67
CA TRP A 173 -8.36 2.25 -8.36
C TRP A 173 -7.13 1.47 -7.87
N HIS A 174 -5.98 2.15 -7.80
CA HIS A 174 -4.77 1.62 -7.18
C HIS A 174 -4.75 1.97 -5.69
N SER A 175 -4.89 0.95 -4.84
CA SER A 175 -4.90 1.12 -3.39
C SER A 175 -3.50 1.44 -2.86
N THR A 176 -3.43 2.33 -1.87
CA THR A 176 -2.20 2.67 -1.14
C THR A 176 -2.10 1.98 0.22
N GLN A 177 -3.09 1.15 0.59
CA GLN A 177 -3.17 0.47 1.89
C GLN A 177 -3.51 -1.01 1.73
N TYR A 178 -2.73 -1.88 2.38
CA TYR A 178 -2.87 -3.32 2.23
C TYR A 178 -2.96 -4.01 3.59
N ARG A 179 -3.93 -4.93 3.72
CA ARG A 179 -4.03 -5.85 4.84
C ARG A 179 -3.32 -7.15 4.48
N ILE A 180 -2.26 -7.44 5.21
CA ILE A 180 -1.52 -8.69 5.13
C ILE A 180 -2.10 -9.62 6.19
N SER A 181 -2.61 -10.78 5.78
CA SER A 181 -3.20 -11.79 6.67
C SER A 181 -2.47 -13.13 6.54
N LEU A 182 -2.35 -13.90 7.61
CA LEU A 182 -1.78 -15.25 7.63
C LEU A 182 -2.74 -16.22 8.32
N ASP A 183 -3.22 -17.26 7.61
CA ASP A 183 -3.77 -18.45 8.28
C ASP A 183 -2.62 -19.37 8.68
N TYR A 184 -2.36 -19.41 9.99
CA TYR A 184 -1.25 -20.13 10.59
C TYR A 184 -1.60 -21.58 10.99
N LYS A 185 -2.84 -22.04 10.76
CA LYS A 185 -3.27 -23.41 11.13
C LYS A 185 -2.52 -24.47 10.33
N GLU A 186 -2.41 -24.27 9.02
CA GLU A 186 -1.73 -25.23 8.12
C GLU A 186 -0.23 -25.27 8.38
N ALA A 187 0.36 -24.12 8.71
CA ALA A 187 1.74 -23.98 9.16
C ALA A 187 2.01 -24.52 10.58
N LYS A 188 0.96 -24.89 11.34
CA LYS A 188 1.01 -25.41 12.72
C LYS A 188 1.69 -24.48 13.74
N LEU A 189 1.78 -23.18 13.45
CA LEU A 189 2.36 -22.20 14.36
C LEU A 189 1.41 -21.87 15.51
N LYS A 190 1.95 -21.44 16.65
CA LYS A 190 1.17 -20.77 17.70
C LYS A 190 0.82 -19.35 17.23
N ARG A 191 -0.25 -18.77 17.78
CA ARG A 191 -0.66 -17.39 17.46
C ARG A 191 0.44 -16.35 17.70
N ALA A 192 1.26 -16.52 18.75
CA ALA A 192 2.39 -15.63 19.04
C ALA A 192 3.46 -15.71 17.93
N GLU A 193 3.91 -16.93 17.61
CA GLU A 193 4.86 -17.19 16.52
C GLU A 193 4.36 -16.63 15.17
N ALA A 194 3.05 -16.73 14.90
CA ALA A 194 2.43 -16.14 13.70
C ALA A 194 2.33 -14.60 13.75
N VAL A 195 2.24 -13.97 14.92
CA VAL A 195 2.30 -12.52 15.10
C VAL A 195 3.71 -12.01 14.86
N ASP A 196 4.70 -12.67 15.44
CA ASP A 196 6.12 -12.33 15.27
C ASP A 196 6.51 -12.46 13.79
N LEU A 197 6.10 -13.56 13.13
CA LEU A 197 6.36 -13.79 11.71
C LEU A 197 5.67 -12.77 10.78
N VAL A 198 4.41 -12.40 11.02
CA VAL A 198 3.74 -11.37 10.18
C VAL A 198 4.39 -10.01 10.36
N ASN A 199 4.83 -9.66 11.57
CA ASN A 199 5.59 -8.44 11.80
C ASN A 199 6.97 -8.50 11.11
N ALA A 200 7.71 -9.60 11.23
CA ALA A 200 8.98 -9.81 10.53
C ALA A 200 8.82 -9.72 9.00
N ILE A 201 7.76 -10.27 8.42
CA ILE A 201 7.43 -10.12 6.99
C ILE A 201 7.21 -8.64 6.61
N THR A 202 6.54 -7.84 7.46
CA THR A 202 6.39 -6.41 7.19
C THR A 202 7.71 -5.65 7.25
N TYR A 203 8.63 -6.01 8.16
CA TYR A 203 9.95 -5.38 8.23
C TYR A 203 10.89 -5.84 7.09
N ALA A 204 10.93 -7.14 6.78
CA ALA A 204 11.69 -7.66 5.64
C ALA A 204 11.19 -7.10 4.28
N TYR A 205 9.90 -6.77 4.13
CA TYR A 205 9.44 -6.03 2.95
C TYR A 205 10.01 -4.61 2.89
N LYS A 206 10.13 -3.93 4.04
CA LYS A 206 10.73 -2.59 4.11
C LYS A 206 12.16 -2.62 3.59
N ASP A 207 12.97 -3.58 4.03
CA ASP A 207 14.35 -3.75 3.57
C ASP A 207 14.40 -4.08 2.07
N TYR A 208 13.62 -5.08 1.62
CA TYR A 208 13.48 -5.43 0.21
C TYR A 208 13.06 -4.23 -0.67
N PHE A 209 12.19 -3.35 -0.17
CA PHE A 209 11.77 -2.15 -0.90
C PHE A 209 12.93 -1.16 -1.08
N PHE A 210 13.76 -0.92 -0.06
CA PHE A 210 14.95 -0.08 -0.21
C PHE A 210 16.04 -0.73 -1.09
N GLU A 211 16.22 -2.05 -1.02
CA GLU A 211 17.19 -2.75 -1.89
C GLU A 211 16.84 -2.64 -3.37
N ASN A 212 15.55 -2.75 -3.74
CA ASN A 212 15.13 -2.73 -5.14
C ASN A 212 14.89 -1.32 -5.70
N TYR A 213 14.55 -0.34 -4.85
CA TYR A 213 14.13 1.00 -5.30
C TYR A 213 14.95 2.16 -4.71
N GLY A 214 15.92 1.88 -3.84
CA GLY A 214 16.84 2.86 -3.26
C GLY A 214 18.09 3.09 -4.13
N TYR A 215 19.28 2.92 -3.54
CA TYR A 215 20.54 3.12 -4.24
C TYR A 215 20.67 2.20 -5.47
N ASN A 216 21.16 2.75 -6.58
CA ASN A 216 21.39 1.98 -7.79
C ASN A 216 22.70 1.18 -7.67
N GLU A 217 22.64 0.02 -7.00
CA GLU A 217 23.77 -0.88 -6.79
C GLU A 217 24.44 -1.30 -8.11
N ALA A 218 23.66 -1.47 -9.18
CA ALA A 218 24.18 -1.82 -10.50
C ALA A 218 25.11 -0.73 -11.08
N LEU A 219 24.87 0.56 -10.77
CA LEU A 219 25.78 1.64 -11.16
C LEU A 219 27.12 1.54 -10.40
N GLY A 220 27.09 1.31 -9.09
CA GLY A 220 28.30 1.10 -8.29
C GLY A 220 29.12 -0.10 -8.76
N GLY A 221 28.46 -1.24 -8.99
CA GLY A 221 29.10 -2.46 -9.48
C GLY A 221 29.72 -2.30 -10.88
N ALA A 222 29.02 -1.66 -11.81
CA ALA A 222 29.52 -1.42 -13.17
C ALA A 222 30.79 -0.54 -13.21
N LEU A 223 30.90 0.43 -12.30
CA LEU A 223 32.04 1.34 -12.21
C LEU A 223 33.31 0.69 -11.65
N VAL A 224 33.18 -0.36 -10.83
CA VAL A 224 34.30 -1.04 -10.15
C VAL A 224 34.78 -2.30 -10.89
N ALA A 225 33.93 -2.91 -11.72
CA ALA A 225 34.22 -4.18 -12.39
C ALA A 225 35.33 -4.11 -13.47
N THR A 226 35.67 -2.93 -13.97
CA THR A 226 36.52 -2.77 -15.16
C THR A 226 38.01 -2.64 -14.80
N ASN A 227 38.82 -3.64 -15.14
CA ASN A 227 40.26 -3.62 -14.86
C ASN A 227 41.02 -2.68 -15.82
N TYR A 228 41.39 -1.49 -15.33
CA TYR A 228 42.14 -0.50 -16.11
C TYR A 228 43.47 -1.01 -16.70
N LYS A 229 44.05 -2.09 -16.14
CA LYS A 229 45.36 -2.62 -16.54
C LYS A 229 45.36 -3.29 -17.92
N ASP A 230 44.21 -3.67 -18.44
CA ASP A 230 44.08 -4.32 -19.75
C ASP A 230 44.11 -3.31 -20.92
N TYR A 231 43.83 -2.05 -20.62
CA TYR A 231 43.83 -0.91 -21.54
C TYR A 231 45.21 -0.26 -21.67
N ASP A 232 45.45 0.55 -22.72
CA ASP A 232 46.63 1.45 -22.73
C ASP A 232 46.44 2.59 -21.69
N TYR A 233 47.51 3.23 -21.23
CA TYR A 233 47.43 4.29 -20.21
C TYR A 233 46.54 5.47 -20.60
N PRO A 234 46.58 5.98 -21.86
CA PRO A 234 45.66 7.03 -22.30
C PRO A 234 44.20 6.58 -22.29
N GLU A 235 43.93 5.31 -22.62
CA GLU A 235 42.59 4.71 -22.63
C GLU A 235 42.07 4.47 -21.21
N ALA A 236 42.95 4.09 -20.28
CA ALA A 236 42.63 3.96 -18.85
C ALA A 236 42.22 5.32 -18.25
N VAL A 237 42.87 6.42 -18.66
CA VAL A 237 42.43 7.77 -18.29
C VAL A 237 41.05 8.11 -18.85
N ASP A 238 40.79 7.79 -20.12
CA ASP A 238 39.47 8.00 -20.73
C ASP A 238 38.37 7.17 -20.01
N MET A 239 38.71 5.96 -19.53
CA MET A 239 37.85 5.11 -18.68
C MET A 239 37.56 5.77 -17.33
N PHE A 240 38.59 6.20 -16.60
CA PHE A 240 38.43 6.89 -15.30
C PHE A 240 37.61 8.18 -15.43
N ASN A 241 37.81 8.95 -16.51
CA ASN A 241 37.03 10.16 -16.79
C ASN A 241 35.55 9.84 -16.96
N SER A 242 35.24 8.77 -17.70
CA SER A 242 33.87 8.29 -17.92
C SER A 242 33.21 7.84 -16.62
N SER A 243 33.93 7.10 -15.78
CA SER A 243 33.45 6.62 -14.47
C SER A 243 33.19 7.77 -13.49
N LEU A 244 34.11 8.73 -13.36
CA LEU A 244 33.92 9.92 -12.52
C LEU A 244 32.76 10.79 -13.05
N GLY A 245 32.62 10.93 -14.37
CA GLY A 245 31.50 11.62 -14.99
C GLY A 245 30.14 10.95 -14.70
N ALA A 246 30.09 9.62 -14.66
CA ALA A 246 28.87 8.89 -14.28
C ALA A 246 28.50 9.10 -12.80
N LEU A 247 29.47 8.99 -11.88
CA LEU A 247 29.26 9.31 -10.46
C LEU A 247 28.78 10.75 -10.27
N LYS A 248 29.42 11.71 -10.95
CA LYS A 248 29.07 13.13 -10.88
C LYS A 248 27.63 13.40 -11.34
N ARG A 249 27.17 12.75 -12.42
CA ARG A 249 25.78 12.84 -12.88
C ARG A 249 24.80 12.23 -11.88
N TYR A 250 25.12 11.07 -11.30
CA TYR A 250 24.27 10.42 -10.30
C TYR A 250 24.13 11.23 -9.02
N VAL A 251 25.24 11.76 -8.49
CA VAL A 251 25.22 12.65 -7.32
C VAL A 251 24.43 13.94 -7.63
N ASN A 252 24.52 14.47 -8.85
CA ASN A 252 23.73 15.64 -9.26
C ASN A 252 22.23 15.36 -9.42
N SER A 253 21.80 14.17 -9.81
CA SER A 253 20.36 13.84 -9.79
C SER A 253 19.86 13.76 -8.34
N LEU A 254 20.57 13.05 -7.46
CA LEU A 254 20.23 12.99 -6.03
C LEU A 254 20.20 14.39 -5.37
N ALA A 255 21.13 15.28 -5.73
CA ALA A 255 21.14 16.67 -5.27
C ALA A 255 19.98 17.52 -5.83
N SER A 256 19.43 17.15 -6.98
CA SER A 256 18.27 17.84 -7.59
C SER A 256 16.96 17.35 -6.98
N ASP A 257 16.90 16.09 -6.57
CA ASP A 257 15.75 15.46 -5.90
C ASP A 257 15.70 15.80 -4.39
N ASP A 258 16.85 16.15 -3.78
CA ASP A 258 16.94 16.54 -2.36
C ASP A 258 16.33 17.93 -2.07
N THR A 259 15.09 17.91 -1.59
CA THR A 259 14.40 19.10 -1.06
C THR A 259 14.69 19.36 0.43
N ALA A 260 15.37 18.44 1.13
CA ALA A 260 15.56 18.44 2.58
C ALA A 260 16.90 19.04 3.05
N ARG A 261 17.84 19.30 2.12
CA ARG A 261 19.25 19.66 2.41
C ARG A 261 19.95 18.58 3.24
N PHE A 262 19.82 17.35 2.75
CA PHE A 262 20.34 16.16 3.39
C PHE A 262 21.86 16.22 3.59
N ARG A 263 22.28 15.85 4.80
CA ARG A 263 23.65 15.48 5.14
C ARG A 263 23.61 14.09 5.75
N SER A 264 24.39 13.16 5.20
CA SER A 264 24.44 11.79 5.70
C SER A 264 24.96 11.74 7.13
N THR A 265 24.29 10.93 7.93
CA THR A 265 24.70 10.54 9.28
C THR A 265 25.80 9.48 9.28
N ALA A 266 25.82 8.63 8.23
CA ALA A 266 26.85 7.61 8.02
C ALA A 266 28.20 8.21 7.58
N THR A 267 28.21 9.09 6.57
CA THR A 267 29.45 9.63 5.98
C THR A 267 29.77 11.07 6.41
N GLY A 268 28.77 11.84 6.84
CA GLY A 268 28.90 13.27 7.11
C GLY A 268 28.81 14.17 5.87
N TYR A 269 28.68 13.61 4.65
CA TYR A 269 28.66 14.38 3.39
C TYR A 269 27.25 14.80 2.97
N THR A 270 27.15 15.93 2.28
CA THR A 270 26.01 16.29 1.41
C THR A 270 26.30 15.85 -0.03
N PHE A 271 25.29 15.80 -0.90
CA PHE A 271 25.53 15.53 -2.33
C PHE A 271 26.39 16.61 -3.01
N ALA A 272 26.31 17.88 -2.58
CA ALA A 272 27.21 18.93 -3.05
C ALA A 272 28.67 18.65 -2.64
N ASP A 273 28.91 18.26 -1.38
CA ASP A 273 30.25 17.88 -0.90
C ASP A 273 30.84 16.71 -1.71
N LEU A 274 30.01 15.71 -2.06
CA LEU A 274 30.40 14.59 -2.91
C LEU A 274 30.73 15.01 -4.36
N HIS A 275 29.88 15.84 -4.97
CA HIS A 275 30.09 16.37 -6.31
C HIS A 275 31.44 17.09 -6.43
N ASP A 276 31.75 17.93 -5.45
CA ASP A 276 32.99 18.70 -5.42
C ASP A 276 34.22 17.82 -5.13
N THR A 277 34.06 16.77 -4.32
CA THR A 277 35.10 15.76 -4.09
C THR A 277 35.41 14.97 -5.38
N ILE A 278 34.39 14.49 -6.09
CA ILE A 278 34.52 13.81 -7.39
C ILE A 278 35.17 14.76 -8.42
N SER A 279 34.71 16.01 -8.49
CA SER A 279 35.25 17.01 -9.40
C SER A 279 36.70 17.38 -9.09
N SER A 280 37.10 17.31 -7.81
CA SER A 280 38.50 17.53 -7.40
C SER A 280 39.42 16.40 -7.88
N VAL A 281 39.00 15.14 -7.77
CA VAL A 281 39.78 14.00 -8.32
C VAL A 281 39.87 14.09 -9.86
N GLN A 282 38.79 14.47 -10.53
CA GLN A 282 38.77 14.66 -11.98
C GLN A 282 39.75 15.77 -12.42
N THR A 283 39.72 16.94 -11.77
CA THR A 283 40.48 18.13 -12.22
C THR A 283 41.90 18.24 -11.67
N LEU A 284 42.21 17.65 -10.52
CA LEU A 284 43.53 17.77 -9.88
C LEU A 284 44.41 16.52 -10.08
N ASP A 285 43.81 15.34 -10.09
CA ASP A 285 44.54 14.08 -10.30
C ASP A 285 44.48 13.63 -11.76
N LEU A 286 43.27 13.48 -12.32
CA LEU A 286 43.09 12.86 -13.64
C LEU A 286 43.56 13.78 -14.78
N ASP A 287 43.16 15.04 -14.82
CA ASP A 287 43.60 16.00 -15.85
C ASP A 287 45.12 16.22 -15.83
N LYS A 288 45.74 16.20 -14.65
CA LYS A 288 47.19 16.26 -14.45
C LYS A 288 47.89 15.03 -15.04
N LEU A 289 47.40 13.83 -14.72
CA LEU A 289 47.91 12.58 -15.29
C LEU A 289 47.72 12.54 -16.81
N ASN A 290 46.55 12.96 -17.31
CA ASN A 290 46.23 13.03 -18.73
C ASN A 290 47.25 13.92 -19.47
N SER A 291 47.50 15.11 -18.92
CA SER A 291 48.50 16.06 -19.42
C SER A 291 49.91 15.46 -19.40
N TYR A 292 50.29 14.76 -18.32
CA TYR A 292 51.59 14.10 -18.22
C TYR A 292 51.75 12.99 -19.26
N ILE A 293 50.74 12.13 -19.44
CA ILE A 293 50.73 11.04 -20.43
C ILE A 293 50.88 11.62 -21.84
N THR A 294 50.08 12.61 -22.21
CA THR A 294 50.07 13.20 -23.55
C THR A 294 51.35 13.98 -23.84
N LEU A 295 51.86 14.81 -22.91
CA LEU A 295 53.13 15.54 -23.09
C LEU A 295 54.34 14.60 -23.26
N ASN A 296 54.31 13.45 -22.58
CA ASN A 296 55.43 12.52 -22.56
C ASN A 296 55.28 11.32 -23.49
N ASN A 297 54.17 11.25 -24.24
CA ASN A 297 53.75 10.15 -25.11
C ASN A 297 53.92 8.77 -24.45
N VAL A 298 53.30 8.60 -23.27
CA VAL A 298 53.39 7.35 -22.50
C VAL A 298 52.29 6.39 -22.94
N THR A 299 52.67 5.31 -23.63
CA THR A 299 51.78 4.29 -24.19
C THR A 299 52.42 2.90 -24.04
N LYS A 300 51.60 1.85 -23.95
CA LYS A 300 52.01 0.45 -23.98
C LYS A 300 52.33 0.00 -25.41
N ASP A 301 51.51 0.40 -26.37
CA ASP A 301 51.66 0.07 -27.79
C ASP A 301 51.16 1.26 -28.65
N LYS A 302 52.11 2.01 -29.22
CA LYS A 302 51.82 3.20 -30.03
C LYS A 302 50.98 2.86 -31.26
N ASP A 303 51.29 1.78 -31.97
CA ASP A 303 50.65 1.47 -33.25
C ASP A 303 49.21 0.96 -33.02
N ARG A 304 49.01 0.15 -31.95
CA ARG A 304 47.68 -0.25 -31.49
C ARG A 304 46.85 0.96 -31.05
N LEU A 305 47.43 1.88 -30.28
CA LEU A 305 46.75 3.06 -29.77
C LEU A 305 46.34 4.01 -30.92
N GLU A 306 47.22 4.22 -31.90
CA GLU A 306 46.94 5.03 -33.08
C GLU A 306 45.76 4.46 -33.88
N ALA A 307 45.80 3.17 -34.21
CA ALA A 307 44.70 2.48 -34.90
C ALA A 307 43.37 2.52 -34.10
N THR A 308 43.45 2.44 -32.76
CA THR A 308 42.27 2.53 -31.88
C THR A 308 41.66 3.93 -31.91
N TYR A 309 42.47 4.99 -31.89
CA TYR A 309 41.99 6.35 -32.01
C TYR A 309 41.42 6.67 -33.39
N GLU A 310 42.05 6.19 -34.47
CA GLU A 310 41.49 6.35 -35.82
C GLU A 310 40.12 5.65 -35.93
N TYR A 311 39.98 4.42 -35.42
CA TYR A 311 38.68 3.74 -35.35
C TYR A 311 37.64 4.50 -34.51
N ARG A 312 38.02 5.06 -33.36
CA ARG A 312 37.12 5.90 -32.53
C ARG A 312 36.67 7.16 -33.29
N ILE A 313 37.59 7.85 -33.98
CA ILE A 313 37.28 9.03 -34.82
C ILE A 313 36.26 8.65 -35.91
N GLU A 314 36.50 7.58 -36.66
CA GLU A 314 35.55 7.14 -37.68
C GLU A 314 34.17 6.78 -37.11
N SER A 315 34.13 6.15 -35.93
CA SER A 315 32.88 5.79 -35.28
C SER A 315 32.09 7.00 -34.84
N LEU A 316 32.75 7.96 -34.18
CA LEU A 316 32.13 9.22 -33.78
C LEU A 316 31.70 10.07 -34.99
N GLN A 317 32.41 10.01 -36.12
CA GLN A 317 31.99 10.67 -37.36
C GLN A 317 30.71 10.06 -37.96
N ARG A 318 30.56 8.73 -37.91
CA ARG A 318 29.31 8.05 -38.31
C ARG A 318 28.16 8.45 -37.39
N GLU A 319 28.41 8.51 -36.08
CA GLU A 319 27.44 8.94 -35.07
C GLU A 319 27.04 10.41 -35.25
N GLN A 320 28.01 11.33 -35.41
CA GLN A 320 27.78 12.74 -35.73
C GLN A 320 26.86 12.89 -36.95
N THR A 321 27.11 12.13 -38.02
CA THR A 321 26.30 12.16 -39.25
C THR A 321 24.86 11.69 -38.99
N ALA A 322 24.67 10.65 -38.16
CA ALA A 322 23.35 10.17 -37.77
C ALA A 322 22.61 11.19 -36.88
N LEU A 323 23.31 11.81 -35.92
CA LEU A 323 22.77 12.86 -35.05
C LEU A 323 22.39 14.13 -35.83
N GLU A 324 23.19 14.55 -36.81
CA GLU A 324 22.85 15.68 -37.70
C GLU A 324 21.60 15.39 -38.54
N THR A 325 21.47 14.16 -39.05
CA THR A 325 20.28 13.72 -39.78
C THR A 325 19.03 13.68 -38.89
N ARG A 326 19.17 13.15 -37.66
CA ARG A 326 18.10 13.09 -36.65
C ARG A 326 17.67 14.48 -36.20
N LEU A 327 18.62 15.38 -35.93
CA LEU A 327 18.36 16.76 -35.53
C LEU A 327 17.59 17.49 -36.62
N LYS A 328 17.99 17.34 -37.89
CA LYS A 328 17.28 17.90 -39.03
C LYS A 328 15.82 17.42 -39.08
N SER A 329 15.58 16.12 -38.98
CA SER A 329 14.23 15.55 -39.01
C SER A 329 13.36 16.03 -37.83
N ILE A 330 13.94 16.19 -36.63
CA ILE A 330 13.22 16.76 -35.47
C ILE A 330 12.88 18.24 -35.71
N VAL A 331 13.80 19.03 -36.26
CA VAL A 331 13.55 20.44 -36.60
C VAL A 331 12.44 20.57 -37.65
N GLU A 332 12.51 19.80 -38.74
CA GLU A 332 11.45 19.75 -39.76
C GLU A 332 10.09 19.35 -39.16
N SER A 333 10.07 18.40 -38.22
CA SER A 333 8.85 17.98 -37.52
C SER A 333 8.28 19.07 -36.61
N ILE A 334 9.13 19.83 -35.91
CA ILE A 334 8.73 20.97 -35.06
C ILE A 334 8.18 22.12 -35.92
N GLU A 335 8.79 22.39 -37.07
CA GLU A 335 8.36 23.43 -38.01
C GLU A 335 7.02 23.08 -38.70
N ALA A 336 6.78 21.79 -38.95
CA ALA A 336 5.53 21.29 -39.51
C ALA A 336 4.42 21.03 -38.47
N TYR A 337 4.68 21.20 -37.17
CA TYR A 337 3.72 20.87 -36.13
C TYR A 337 2.66 21.96 -35.91
N GLU A 338 1.43 21.67 -36.30
CA GLU A 338 0.25 22.47 -35.96
C GLU A 338 -0.16 22.19 -34.50
N LYS A 339 -0.20 23.24 -33.67
CA LYS A 339 -0.66 23.13 -32.27
C LYS A 339 -2.17 22.99 -32.25
N GLU A 340 -2.69 22.14 -31.36
CA GLU A 340 -4.14 22.02 -31.14
C GLU A 340 -4.72 23.36 -30.62
N ASP A 341 -5.61 23.94 -31.41
CA ASP A 341 -6.40 25.11 -31.01
C ASP A 341 -7.52 24.64 -30.08
N ILE A 342 -7.51 25.09 -28.82
CA ILE A 342 -8.58 24.81 -27.87
C ILE A 342 -9.72 25.80 -28.15
N PHE A 343 -10.85 25.27 -28.63
CA PHE A 343 -12.09 26.03 -28.82
C PHE A 343 -12.91 26.02 -27.54
N ILE A 344 -12.88 27.14 -26.81
CA ILE A 344 -13.79 27.33 -25.67
C ILE A 344 -15.10 27.92 -26.22
N PHE A 345 -16.11 27.05 -26.37
CA PHE A 345 -17.48 27.46 -26.72
C PHE A 345 -18.15 28.11 -25.49
N GLY A 346 -18.43 29.41 -25.58
CA GLY A 346 -19.15 30.14 -24.53
C GLY A 346 -20.62 29.71 -24.46
N ALA A 347 -21.11 29.35 -23.28
CA ALA A 347 -22.51 28.99 -23.04
C ALA A 347 -23.44 30.22 -22.90
N GLY A 348 -23.31 31.20 -23.81
CA GLY A 348 -24.03 32.48 -23.77
C GLY A 348 -24.39 32.99 -25.16
N THR A 349 -25.32 33.95 -25.23
CA THR A 349 -25.85 34.51 -26.49
C THR A 349 -24.89 35.45 -27.25
N ASP A 350 -23.69 35.66 -26.74
CA ASP A 350 -22.67 36.52 -27.33
C ASP A 350 -21.60 35.65 -28.02
N ASP A 351 -21.42 35.85 -29.33
CA ASP A 351 -20.61 35.04 -30.25
C ASP A 351 -19.08 35.22 -30.04
N THR A 352 -18.62 34.95 -28.81
CA THR A 352 -17.24 35.14 -28.35
C THR A 352 -16.55 33.80 -28.14
N ASN A 353 -16.38 33.06 -29.24
CA ASN A 353 -15.52 31.87 -29.27
C ASN A 353 -14.07 32.24 -28.91
N LEU A 354 -13.63 31.86 -27.72
CA LEU A 354 -12.25 32.07 -27.28
C LEU A 354 -11.37 30.96 -27.82
N GLN A 355 -10.60 31.27 -28.87
CA GLN A 355 -9.49 30.44 -29.32
C GLN A 355 -8.28 30.68 -28.41
N THR A 356 -7.80 29.65 -27.73
CA THR A 356 -6.51 29.67 -27.04
C THR A 356 -5.65 28.52 -27.54
N LYS A 357 -4.37 28.82 -27.83
CA LYS A 357 -3.41 27.78 -28.22
C LYS A 357 -2.97 27.04 -26.96
N GLY A 358 -3.36 25.76 -26.86
CA GLY A 358 -2.88 24.90 -25.80
C GLY A 358 -1.35 24.73 -25.86
N GLY A 359 -0.72 24.57 -24.70
CA GLY A 359 0.59 23.90 -24.67
C GLY A 359 0.36 22.42 -24.96
N SER A 360 1.07 21.85 -25.94
CA SER A 360 0.98 20.41 -26.22
C SER A 360 2.23 19.70 -25.74
N GLU A 361 2.01 18.66 -24.94
CA GLU A 361 3.05 17.79 -24.37
C GLU A 361 3.95 17.20 -25.47
N GLN A 362 3.36 16.93 -26.65
CA GLN A 362 4.05 16.43 -27.83
C GLN A 362 5.04 17.46 -28.41
N TYR A 363 4.70 18.76 -28.38
CA TYR A 363 5.61 19.82 -28.78
C TYR A 363 6.78 19.95 -27.80
N ASP A 364 6.49 19.97 -26.49
CA ASP A 364 7.52 20.08 -25.45
C ASP A 364 8.45 18.85 -25.45
N LYS A 365 7.91 17.65 -25.75
CA LYS A 365 8.68 16.43 -26.00
C LYS A 365 9.60 16.55 -27.21
N MET A 366 9.14 17.12 -28.34
CA MET A 366 9.99 17.35 -29.51
C MET A 366 11.08 18.39 -29.23
N ILE A 367 10.79 19.46 -28.47
CA ILE A 367 11.79 20.43 -28.02
C ILE A 367 12.84 19.76 -27.12
N SER A 368 12.41 18.89 -26.20
CA SER A 368 13.30 18.11 -25.32
C SER A 368 14.19 17.16 -26.13
N GLN A 369 13.64 16.46 -27.14
CA GLN A 369 14.41 15.63 -28.06
C GLN A 369 15.41 16.44 -28.89
N LYS A 370 15.02 17.62 -29.38
CA LYS A 370 15.92 18.54 -30.09
C LYS A 370 17.10 18.94 -29.21
N LEU A 371 16.85 19.25 -27.93
CA LEU A 371 17.90 19.61 -26.99
C LEU A 371 18.86 18.43 -26.73
N SER A 372 18.34 17.24 -26.47
CA SER A 372 19.14 16.01 -26.28
C SER A 372 20.09 15.76 -27.46
N VAL A 373 19.53 15.69 -28.68
CA VAL A 373 20.31 15.43 -29.90
C VAL A 373 21.31 16.55 -30.20
N THR A 374 21.00 17.80 -29.82
CA THR A 374 21.95 18.92 -29.94
C THR A 374 23.14 18.78 -28.98
N THR A 375 22.90 18.32 -27.75
CA THR A 375 23.95 18.04 -26.75
C THR A 375 24.80 16.85 -27.20
N GLU A 376 24.18 15.73 -27.56
CA GLU A 376 24.86 14.53 -28.10
C GLU A 376 25.76 14.90 -29.29
N LEU A 377 25.28 15.75 -30.20
CA LEU A 377 26.04 16.22 -31.36
C LEU A 377 27.24 17.11 -30.98
N ALA A 378 27.11 17.93 -29.93
CA ALA A 378 28.20 18.77 -29.44
C ALA A 378 29.29 17.93 -28.76
N GLU A 379 28.91 16.90 -28.01
CA GLU A 379 29.83 15.94 -27.39
C GLU A 379 30.59 15.13 -28.43
N ALA A 380 29.89 14.55 -29.43
CA ALA A 380 30.54 13.83 -30.52
C ALA A 380 31.56 14.71 -31.28
N LYS A 381 31.25 15.98 -31.53
CA LYS A 381 32.17 16.94 -32.19
C LYS A 381 33.40 17.26 -31.34
N ARG A 382 33.23 17.46 -30.03
CA ARG A 382 34.34 17.66 -29.08
C ARG A 382 35.26 16.45 -29.06
N ASP A 383 34.69 15.25 -29.00
CA ASP A 383 35.45 14.01 -28.83
C ASP A 383 36.19 13.61 -30.11
N ILE A 384 35.61 13.88 -31.29
CA ILE A 384 36.32 13.77 -32.59
C ILE A 384 37.59 14.64 -32.58
N GLU A 385 37.50 15.88 -32.14
CA GLU A 385 38.65 16.81 -32.16
C GLU A 385 39.70 16.40 -31.13
N TYR A 386 39.29 15.97 -29.93
CA TYR A 386 40.16 15.39 -28.91
C TYR A 386 40.98 14.20 -29.44
N TYR A 387 40.34 13.21 -30.07
CA TYR A 387 41.08 12.06 -30.61
C TYR A 387 41.99 12.46 -31.79
N LYS A 388 41.60 13.41 -32.66
CA LYS A 388 42.49 13.93 -33.70
C LYS A 388 43.74 14.59 -33.14
N GLU A 389 43.59 15.42 -32.10
CA GLU A 389 44.71 16.05 -31.41
C GLU A 389 45.64 14.97 -30.83
N ARG A 390 45.07 13.95 -30.17
CA ARG A 390 45.85 12.82 -29.64
C ARG A 390 46.60 12.06 -30.73
N VAL A 391 45.98 11.75 -31.87
CA VAL A 391 46.67 11.11 -33.02
C VAL A 391 47.81 12.00 -33.54
N SER A 392 47.60 13.32 -33.63
CA SER A 392 48.63 14.27 -34.06
C SER A 392 49.85 14.26 -33.12
N VAL A 393 49.62 14.36 -31.80
CA VAL A 393 50.68 14.34 -30.77
C VAL A 393 51.40 12.98 -30.72
N LEU A 394 50.64 11.88 -30.79
CA LEU A 394 51.14 10.51 -30.81
C LEU A 394 52.09 10.28 -31.99
N ARG A 395 51.71 10.74 -33.19
CA ARG A 395 52.52 10.68 -34.41
C ARG A 395 53.79 11.51 -34.31
N ALA A 396 53.69 12.77 -33.87
CA ALA A 396 54.80 13.72 -33.84
C ALA A 396 55.88 13.40 -32.78
N THR A 397 55.53 12.69 -31.71
CA THR A 397 56.39 12.56 -30.51
C THR A 397 56.95 11.14 -30.37
N LYS A 398 58.18 11.01 -29.84
CA LYS A 398 58.75 9.71 -29.45
C LYS A 398 58.09 9.20 -28.16
N VAL A 399 57.92 7.87 -28.05
CA VAL A 399 57.36 7.21 -26.86
C VAL A 399 58.21 7.51 -25.62
N GLY A 400 57.55 7.67 -24.46
CA GLY A 400 58.17 7.97 -23.18
C GLY A 400 59.14 6.89 -22.68
N SER A 401 60.03 7.27 -21.75
CA SER A 401 60.98 6.33 -21.12
C SER A 401 60.33 5.51 -20.00
N ALA A 402 60.95 4.38 -19.65
CA ALA A 402 60.48 3.46 -18.61
C ALA A 402 60.23 4.13 -17.24
N ASP A 403 60.97 5.19 -16.89
CA ASP A 403 60.72 5.90 -15.63
C ASP A 403 59.44 6.74 -15.66
N LYS A 404 59.04 7.26 -16.84
CA LYS A 404 57.75 7.93 -17.01
C LYS A 404 56.58 6.94 -16.99
N VAL A 405 56.80 5.73 -17.51
CA VAL A 405 55.84 4.61 -17.39
C VAL A 405 55.56 4.30 -15.92
N LYS A 406 56.58 4.13 -15.08
CA LYS A 406 56.41 3.88 -13.64
C LYS A 406 55.62 4.98 -12.91
N VAL A 407 55.83 6.25 -13.27
CA VAL A 407 55.06 7.38 -12.72
C VAL A 407 53.58 7.23 -13.08
N VAL A 408 53.28 6.96 -14.35
CA VAL A 408 51.92 6.76 -14.86
C VAL A 408 51.24 5.55 -14.23
N GLU A 409 51.93 4.41 -14.10
CA GLU A 409 51.40 3.22 -13.44
C GLU A 409 51.03 3.49 -11.96
N GLY A 410 51.86 4.26 -11.26
CA GLY A 410 51.61 4.67 -9.87
C GLY A 410 50.45 5.65 -9.72
N GLU A 411 50.36 6.67 -10.57
CA GLU A 411 49.24 7.64 -10.55
C GLU A 411 47.92 6.96 -10.95
N LEU A 412 47.91 6.02 -11.92
CA LEU A 412 46.73 5.21 -12.27
C LEU A 412 46.27 4.30 -11.12
N ALA A 413 47.19 3.67 -10.38
CA ALA A 413 46.85 2.85 -9.21
C ALA A 413 46.26 3.68 -8.05
N SER A 414 46.74 4.92 -7.89
CA SER A 414 46.18 5.88 -6.94
C SER A 414 44.77 6.32 -7.35
N LEU A 415 44.54 6.58 -8.64
CA LEU A 415 43.21 6.90 -9.19
C LEU A 415 42.21 5.75 -9.07
N ASP A 416 42.63 4.50 -9.32
CA ASP A 416 41.81 3.30 -9.12
C ASP A 416 41.33 3.17 -7.66
N THR A 417 42.22 3.45 -6.71
CA THR A 417 41.90 3.44 -5.28
C THR A 417 40.92 4.57 -4.94
N LYS A 418 41.23 5.81 -5.34
CA LYS A 418 40.37 6.99 -5.15
C LYS A 418 38.98 6.82 -5.76
N LEU A 419 38.87 6.20 -6.95
CA LEU A 419 37.59 5.93 -7.58
C LEU A 419 36.77 4.93 -6.75
N LYS A 420 37.38 3.85 -6.25
CA LYS A 420 36.71 2.87 -5.38
C LYS A 420 36.23 3.50 -4.08
N ASP A 421 37.08 4.31 -3.44
CA ASP A 421 36.72 5.06 -2.24
C ASP A 421 35.55 6.02 -2.50
N LEU A 422 35.53 6.71 -3.65
CA LEU A 422 34.42 7.56 -4.09
C LEU A 422 33.14 6.76 -4.37
N VAL A 423 33.22 5.60 -5.01
CA VAL A 423 32.04 4.73 -5.24
C VAL A 423 31.43 4.31 -3.90
N THR A 424 32.25 3.85 -2.95
CA THR A 424 31.79 3.49 -1.60
C THR A 424 31.17 4.69 -0.87
N LEU A 425 31.85 5.84 -0.87
CA LEU A 425 31.36 7.05 -0.20
C LEU A 425 30.02 7.56 -0.78
N VAL A 426 29.86 7.48 -2.11
CA VAL A 426 28.59 7.81 -2.80
C VAL A 426 27.51 6.79 -2.46
N ASN A 427 27.83 5.49 -2.43
CA ASN A 427 26.89 4.43 -2.04
C ASN A 427 26.38 4.64 -0.61
N ASP A 428 27.28 4.73 0.37
CA ASP A 428 26.92 4.87 1.78
C ASP A 428 26.06 6.13 2.04
N THR A 429 26.41 7.24 1.39
CA THR A 429 25.66 8.51 1.47
C THR A 429 24.28 8.40 0.82
N ALA A 430 24.18 7.76 -0.36
CA ALA A 430 22.93 7.60 -1.07
C ALA A 430 21.99 6.60 -0.36
N ASN A 431 22.52 5.50 0.15
CA ASN A 431 21.76 4.52 0.93
C ASN A 431 21.14 5.17 2.18
N ASP A 432 21.91 5.95 2.93
CA ASP A 432 21.41 6.74 4.07
C ASP A 432 20.31 7.74 3.64
N TYR A 433 20.48 8.43 2.50
CA TYR A 433 19.46 9.33 1.95
C TYR A 433 18.16 8.60 1.59
N PHE A 434 18.24 7.45 0.92
CA PHE A 434 17.05 6.67 0.56
C PHE A 434 16.34 6.15 1.81
N GLN A 435 17.08 5.57 2.76
CA GLN A 435 16.50 5.04 4.00
C GLN A 435 15.85 6.12 4.88
N ASN A 436 16.51 7.26 5.05
CA ASN A 436 16.14 8.26 6.08
C ASN A 436 15.47 9.53 5.54
N VAL A 437 15.48 9.77 4.23
CA VAL A 437 14.79 10.91 3.60
C VAL A 437 13.84 10.42 2.51
N SER A 438 14.36 10.07 1.32
CA SER A 438 13.57 9.92 0.09
C SER A 438 12.48 8.85 0.21
N LEU A 439 12.82 7.66 0.74
CA LEU A 439 11.89 6.54 0.87
C LEU A 439 11.48 6.25 2.33
N SER A 440 11.86 7.14 3.27
CA SER A 440 11.64 6.97 4.72
C SER A 440 10.18 6.73 5.13
N ASN A 441 9.24 7.40 4.43
CA ASN A 441 7.80 7.28 4.63
C ASN A 441 7.10 6.49 3.51
N SER A 442 7.85 5.96 2.54
CA SER A 442 7.29 5.27 1.37
C SER A 442 6.67 3.92 1.70
N TYR A 443 7.04 3.34 2.83
CA TYR A 443 6.36 2.20 3.43
C TYR A 443 6.20 2.40 4.94
N SER A 444 4.99 2.15 5.45
CA SER A 444 4.69 2.22 6.88
C SER A 444 3.78 1.08 7.32
N VAL A 445 4.02 0.56 8.53
CA VAL A 445 3.11 -0.39 9.19
C VAL A 445 2.12 0.42 10.03
N LEU A 446 0.91 0.62 9.52
CA LEU A 446 -0.15 1.41 10.18
C LEU A 446 -0.69 0.70 11.42
N VAL A 447 -0.84 -0.62 11.37
CA VAL A 447 -1.25 -1.46 12.49
C VAL A 447 -0.42 -2.74 12.46
N PRO A 448 0.49 -2.97 13.42
CA PRO A 448 1.26 -4.21 13.48
C PRO A 448 0.35 -5.39 13.84
N ALA A 449 0.79 -6.60 13.51
CA ALA A 449 0.15 -7.80 14.01
C ALA A 449 0.21 -7.83 15.54
N SER A 450 -0.90 -8.17 16.18
CA SER A 450 -1.02 -8.20 17.64
C SER A 450 -1.71 -9.46 18.14
N THR A 451 -1.39 -9.81 19.38
CA THR A 451 -2.02 -10.91 20.11
C THR A 451 -3.37 -10.54 20.72
N GLU A 452 -3.74 -9.25 20.73
CA GLU A 452 -4.88 -8.75 21.50
C GLU A 452 -6.25 -9.24 21.02
N ILE A 453 -7.08 -9.54 22.00
CA ILE A 453 -8.27 -10.40 21.89
C ILE A 453 -9.52 -9.59 21.48
N VAL A 454 -9.38 -8.28 21.24
CA VAL A 454 -10.49 -7.34 21.00
C VAL A 454 -11.36 -7.74 19.79
N ALA A 455 -10.73 -8.14 18.67
CA ALA A 455 -11.45 -8.63 17.50
C ALA A 455 -12.20 -9.94 17.77
N THR A 456 -11.60 -10.84 18.57
CA THR A 456 -12.14 -12.16 18.95
C THR A 456 -13.32 -12.04 19.91
N ILE A 457 -13.31 -11.07 20.84
CA ILE A 457 -14.44 -10.79 21.75
C ILE A 457 -15.63 -10.24 20.94
N LYS A 458 -15.38 -9.29 20.03
CA LYS A 458 -16.46 -8.65 19.27
C LYS A 458 -17.17 -9.64 18.33
N SER A 459 -16.42 -10.49 17.63
CA SER A 459 -17.01 -11.56 16.80
C SER A 459 -17.68 -12.65 17.63
N GLY A 460 -17.11 -13.02 18.79
CA GLY A 460 -17.70 -14.01 19.70
C GLY A 460 -19.05 -13.62 20.26
N ILE A 461 -19.21 -12.35 20.65
CA ILE A 461 -20.49 -11.82 21.12
C ILE A 461 -21.50 -11.78 19.96
N ILE A 462 -21.12 -11.26 18.78
CA ILE A 462 -22.03 -11.14 17.63
C ILE A 462 -22.55 -12.50 17.16
N ASN A 463 -21.66 -13.50 17.07
CA ASN A 463 -22.04 -14.86 16.64
C ASN A 463 -22.92 -15.60 17.68
N ALA A 464 -22.91 -15.19 18.95
CA ALA A 464 -23.78 -15.75 19.99
C ALA A 464 -25.19 -15.12 19.98
N ILE A 465 -25.35 -13.86 19.53
CA ILE A 465 -26.64 -13.14 19.58
C ILE A 465 -27.74 -13.87 18.80
N LEU A 466 -27.46 -14.31 17.57
CA LEU A 466 -28.48 -14.95 16.72
C LEU A 466 -29.02 -16.28 17.29
N PRO A 467 -28.19 -17.26 17.71
CA PRO A 467 -28.69 -18.48 18.34
C PRO A 467 -29.34 -18.23 19.71
N ILE A 468 -28.82 -17.29 20.53
CA ILE A 468 -29.47 -16.92 21.80
C ILE A 468 -30.87 -16.36 21.52
N ALA A 469 -31.01 -15.39 20.60
CA ALA A 469 -32.31 -14.81 20.26
C ALA A 469 -33.32 -15.85 19.75
N GLY A 470 -32.88 -16.83 18.94
CA GLY A 470 -33.72 -17.93 18.48
C GLY A 470 -34.21 -18.84 19.63
N VAL A 471 -33.32 -19.20 20.55
CA VAL A 471 -33.66 -20.03 21.71
C VAL A 471 -34.56 -19.29 22.72
N GLU A 472 -34.26 -18.02 22.99
CA GLU A 472 -35.08 -17.16 23.86
C GLU A 472 -36.49 -16.94 23.29
N ALA A 473 -36.62 -16.76 21.97
CA ALA A 473 -37.92 -16.67 21.31
C ALA A 473 -38.76 -17.95 21.49
N LEU A 474 -38.13 -19.13 21.37
CA LEU A 474 -38.79 -20.42 21.61
C LEU A 474 -39.20 -20.59 23.08
N LEU A 475 -38.33 -20.21 24.03
CA LEU A 475 -38.67 -20.21 25.47
C LEU A 475 -39.82 -19.26 25.79
N PHE A 476 -39.86 -18.08 25.18
CA PHE A 476 -40.93 -17.10 25.35
C PHE A 476 -42.28 -17.62 24.81
N VAL A 477 -42.28 -18.24 23.63
CA VAL A 477 -43.48 -18.89 23.07
C VAL A 477 -43.95 -20.05 23.96
N ALA A 478 -43.03 -20.85 24.50
CA ALA A 478 -43.36 -21.93 25.44
C ALA A 478 -43.95 -21.39 26.76
N TRP A 479 -43.45 -20.28 27.29
CA TRP A 479 -44.01 -19.60 28.47
C TRP A 479 -45.43 -19.07 28.21
N LEU A 480 -45.66 -18.41 27.07
CA LEU A 480 -47.00 -17.96 26.67
C LEU A 480 -47.98 -19.15 26.52
N GLY A 481 -47.56 -20.21 25.83
CA GLY A 481 -48.37 -21.41 25.62
C GLY A 481 -48.72 -22.13 26.92
N THR A 482 -47.75 -22.32 27.83
CA THR A 482 -47.99 -22.96 29.13
C THR A 482 -48.88 -22.12 30.04
N ALA A 483 -48.73 -20.79 30.05
CA ALA A 483 -49.62 -19.89 30.78
C ALA A 483 -51.06 -19.92 30.24
N PHE A 484 -51.21 -19.95 28.91
CA PHE A 484 -52.51 -20.01 28.23
C PHE A 484 -53.26 -21.32 28.49
N VAL A 485 -52.60 -22.47 28.26
CA VAL A 485 -53.18 -23.81 28.53
C VAL A 485 -53.60 -23.94 30.00
N GLN A 486 -52.76 -23.48 30.93
CA GLN A 486 -53.10 -23.53 32.35
C GLN A 486 -54.17 -22.53 32.80
N ALA A 487 -54.38 -21.43 32.07
CA ALA A 487 -55.50 -20.53 32.31
C ALA A 487 -56.81 -21.24 31.93
N LEU A 488 -56.89 -21.77 30.71
CA LEU A 488 -58.02 -22.58 30.22
C LEU A 488 -58.35 -23.75 31.15
N MET A 489 -57.35 -24.55 31.54
CA MET A 489 -57.58 -25.66 32.48
C MET A 489 -58.16 -25.16 33.81
N SER A 490 -57.61 -24.08 34.38
CA SER A 490 -58.08 -23.55 35.67
C SER A 490 -59.47 -22.91 35.63
N GLU A 491 -59.91 -22.43 34.47
CA GLU A 491 -61.29 -21.95 34.30
C GLU A 491 -62.25 -23.10 34.00
N SER A 492 -61.84 -24.11 33.24
CA SER A 492 -62.63 -25.34 33.06
C SER A 492 -62.88 -26.08 34.39
N GLU A 493 -61.91 -26.07 35.32
CA GLU A 493 -62.09 -26.61 36.67
C GLU A 493 -63.03 -25.77 37.53
N LYS A 494 -62.96 -24.43 37.44
CA LYS A 494 -63.91 -23.54 38.12
C LYS A 494 -65.33 -23.76 37.61
N TYR A 495 -65.49 -23.92 36.30
CA TYR A 495 -66.79 -24.19 35.67
C TYR A 495 -67.38 -25.52 36.15
N LYS A 496 -66.57 -26.60 36.15
CA LYS A 496 -66.98 -27.91 36.69
C LYS A 496 -67.37 -27.85 38.17
N LYS A 497 -66.66 -27.06 38.99
CA LYS A 497 -67.01 -26.86 40.42
C LYS A 497 -68.28 -26.03 40.60
N ALA A 498 -68.50 -25.01 39.79
CA ALA A 498 -69.71 -24.19 39.81
C ALA A 498 -70.95 -24.95 39.31
N ALA A 499 -70.78 -25.88 38.37
CA ALA A 499 -71.84 -26.81 37.94
C ALA A 499 -72.19 -27.79 39.08
N ALA A 500 -71.19 -28.43 39.70
CA ALA A 500 -71.42 -29.36 40.82
C ALA A 500 -72.10 -28.70 42.04
N GLN A 501 -71.84 -27.42 42.31
CA GLN A 501 -72.52 -26.67 43.38
C GLN A 501 -73.98 -26.28 43.07
N LYS A 502 -74.46 -26.45 41.84
CA LYS A 502 -75.87 -26.21 41.47
C LYS A 502 -76.75 -27.46 41.55
N GLU A 503 -76.16 -28.64 41.82
CA GLU A 503 -76.86 -29.92 41.86
C GLU A 503 -77.12 -30.44 43.28
N GLU A 504 -76.72 -29.72 44.34
CA GLU A 504 -77.14 -30.02 45.71
C GLU A 504 -78.55 -29.43 46.01
N PRO A 505 -79.55 -30.25 46.39
CA PRO A 505 -80.90 -29.77 46.61
C PRO A 505 -81.10 -29.14 48.00
N GLU A 506 -81.60 -27.90 48.03
CA GLU A 506 -82.18 -27.33 49.26
C GLU A 506 -83.33 -28.22 49.76
N THR A 507 -83.26 -28.64 51.02
CA THR A 507 -84.36 -29.33 51.70
C THR A 507 -84.72 -28.64 53.01
N THR A 508 -85.99 -28.27 53.10
CA THR A 508 -86.78 -27.91 54.31
C THR A 508 -86.36 -26.70 55.15
N ALA A 509 -87.18 -25.65 55.07
CA ALA A 509 -88.25 -25.48 56.07
C ALA A 509 -89.59 -25.19 55.35
#